data_AF-A0A3D3XWC9-F1
#
_entry.id   AF-A0A3D3XWC9-F1
#
_cell.length_a   1.000
_cell.length_b   1.000
_cell.length_c   1.000
_cell.angle_alpha   90.00
_cell.angle_beta   90.00
_cell.angle_gamma   90.00
#
_symmetry.space_group_name_H-M   'P 1'
#
loop_
_entity.id
_entity.type
_entity.pdbx_description
1 polymer ?
#
loop_
_entity_poly.entity_id
_entity_poly.type
_entity_poly.pdbx_seq_one_letter_code
_entity_poly.pdbx_strand_id
1 'polypeptide(L)'
;KQVIMISDGEPTAHLENGQAQFAYPPMPATIRETYKAVKRCTKKGIAINTFMLDANQYLKEFMDDIARINGGRVFYTSPEKLGEYVLVDYVQHKRKKLAGR
;
A
#
# COMPACT_ATOMS: atom_id res chain seq x y z
N LYS A 1 -10.34 -9.44 4.05
CA LYS A 1 -10.00 -8.17 4.76
C LYS A 1 -9.11 -7.36 3.83
N GLN A 2 -9.09 -6.03 3.90
CA GLN A 2 -8.22 -5.22 3.04
C GLN A 2 -7.68 -3.97 3.74
N VAL A 3 -6.51 -3.51 3.28
CA VAL A 3 -5.91 -2.21 3.57
C VAL A 3 -5.98 -1.40 2.28
N ILE A 4 -6.46 -0.16 2.38
CA ILE A 4 -6.36 0.84 1.31
C ILE A 4 -5.26 1.79 1.74
N MET A 5 -4.17 1.85 0.98
CA MET A 5 -3.03 2.72 1.24
C MET A 5 -3.06 3.88 0.24
N ILE A 6 -2.94 5.11 0.72
CA ILE A 6 -2.77 6.30 -0.11
C ILE A 6 -1.42 6.88 0.30
N SER A 7 -0.46 6.93 -0.62
CA SER A 7 0.91 7.36 -0.33
C SER A 7 1.51 8.12 -1.51
N ASP A 8 2.40 9.05 -1.22
CA ASP A 8 3.24 9.80 -2.16
C ASP A 8 4.73 9.42 -2.06
N GLY A 9 5.09 8.52 -1.13
CA GLY A 9 6.48 8.25 -0.79
C GLY A 9 6.81 6.81 -0.41
N GLU A 10 8.12 6.58 -0.32
CA GLU A 10 8.77 5.37 0.19
C GLU A 10 8.67 5.27 1.73
N PRO A 11 8.79 4.07 2.33
CA PRO A 11 8.63 3.92 3.76
C PRO A 11 9.84 4.53 4.50
N THR A 12 9.60 5.54 5.33
CA THR A 12 10.64 6.25 6.10
C THR A 12 10.86 5.70 7.50
N ALA A 13 10.01 4.77 7.95
CA ALA A 13 10.03 4.26 9.32
C ALA A 13 9.77 2.75 9.43
N HIS A 14 10.35 2.13 10.45
CA HIS A 14 10.01 0.78 10.86
C HIS A 14 10.07 0.61 12.39
N LEU A 15 9.51 -0.49 12.90
CA LEU A 15 9.62 -0.86 14.30
C LEU A 15 10.78 -1.83 14.50
N GLU A 16 11.69 -1.50 15.40
CA GLU A 16 12.77 -2.36 15.87
C GLU A 16 12.65 -2.50 17.39
N ASN A 17 12.43 -3.73 17.88
CA ASN A 17 12.22 -4.04 19.30
C ASN A 17 11.13 -3.17 19.97
N GLY A 18 10.07 -2.83 19.21
CA GLY A 18 8.96 -2.00 19.68
C GLY A 18 9.22 -0.50 19.64
N GLN A 19 10.42 -0.07 19.24
CA GLN A 19 10.76 1.35 19.06
C GLN A 19 10.70 1.73 17.59
N ALA A 20 10.17 2.93 17.30
CA ALA A 20 10.11 3.46 15.95
C ALA A 20 11.47 4.05 15.55
N GLN A 21 12.02 3.53 14.46
CA GLN A 21 13.23 4.03 13.80
C GLN A 21 12.83 4.82 12.57
N PHE A 22 13.40 6.02 12.38
CA PHE A 22 13.08 6.92 11.28
C PHE A 22 14.35 7.30 10.52
N ALA A 23 14.30 7.30 9.18
CA ALA A 23 15.40 7.74 8.34
C ALA A 23 14.92 8.25 6.98
N TYR A 24 15.59 9.29 6.47
CA TYR A 24 15.44 9.79 5.10
C TYR A 24 16.83 10.13 4.52
N PRO A 25 17.28 9.49 3.42
CA PRO A 25 16.60 8.42 2.68
C PRO A 25 16.41 7.15 3.53
N PRO A 26 15.46 6.26 3.17
CA PRO A 26 15.15 5.13 4.01
C PRO A 26 16.29 4.12 4.09
N MET A 27 16.51 3.61 5.29
CA MET A 27 17.53 2.59 5.51
C MET A 27 17.12 1.26 4.86
N PRO A 28 18.09 0.43 4.42
CA PRO A 28 17.82 -0.93 3.96
C PRO A 28 17.02 -1.78 4.97
N ALA A 29 17.21 -1.52 6.27
CA ALA A 29 16.42 -2.13 7.34
C ALA A 29 14.93 -1.77 7.24
N THR A 30 14.60 -0.50 6.98
CA THR A 30 13.23 -0.01 6.82
C THR A 30 12.52 -0.69 5.64
N ILE A 31 13.20 -0.80 4.49
CA ILE A 31 12.67 -1.51 3.31
C ILE A 31 12.39 -2.98 3.65
N ARG A 32 13.35 -3.66 4.29
CA ARG A 32 13.22 -5.07 4.67
C ARG A 32 12.08 -5.32 5.66
N GLU A 33 11.93 -4.48 6.68
CA GLU A 33 10.84 -4.59 7.64
C GLU A 33 9.47 -4.30 7.00
N THR A 34 9.41 -3.38 6.05
CA THR A 34 8.21 -3.13 5.24
C THR A 34 7.80 -4.40 4.47
N TYR A 35 8.73 -5.05 3.76
CA TYR A 35 8.42 -6.31 3.07
C TYR A 35 8.00 -7.44 4.02
N LYS A 36 8.58 -7.53 5.23
CA LYS A 36 8.12 -8.48 6.25
C LYS A 36 6.69 -8.18 6.67
N ALA A 37 6.32 -6.92 6.86
CA ALA A 37 4.94 -6.52 7.18
C ALA A 37 3.96 -6.89 6.05
N VAL A 38 4.32 -6.61 4.81
CA VAL A 38 3.54 -6.99 3.62
C VAL A 38 3.32 -8.50 3.58
N LYS A 39 4.37 -9.31 3.75
CA LYS A 39 4.26 -10.78 3.83
C LYS A 39 3.33 -11.25 4.96
N ARG A 40 3.37 -10.60 6.12
CA ARG A 40 2.46 -10.93 7.25
C ARG A 40 1.00 -10.62 6.90
N CYS A 41 0.73 -9.53 6.22
CA CYS A 41 -0.61 -9.21 5.69
C CYS A 41 -1.07 -10.25 4.67
N THR A 42 -0.20 -10.63 3.72
CA THR A 42 -0.50 -11.66 2.72
C THR A 42 -0.88 -12.98 3.38
N LYS A 43 -0.09 -13.46 4.34
CA LYS A 43 -0.37 -14.71 5.09
C LYS A 43 -1.69 -14.67 5.85
N LYS A 44 -2.18 -13.49 6.22
CA LYS A 44 -3.47 -13.28 6.91
C LYS A 44 -4.65 -13.07 5.93
N GLY A 45 -4.44 -13.19 4.62
CA GLY A 45 -5.47 -12.93 3.62
C GLY A 45 -5.94 -11.47 3.59
N ILE A 46 -5.02 -10.54 3.88
CA ILE A 46 -5.27 -9.10 3.84
C ILE A 46 -4.68 -8.54 2.54
N ALA A 47 -5.56 -8.14 1.62
CA ALA A 47 -5.16 -7.46 0.39
C ALA A 47 -4.76 -6.01 0.69
N ILE A 48 -3.70 -5.53 0.07
CA ILE A 48 -3.19 -4.16 0.17
C ILE A 48 -3.38 -3.53 -1.21
N ASN A 49 -4.36 -2.63 -1.32
CA ASN A 49 -4.59 -1.85 -2.52
C ASN A 49 -3.99 -0.45 -2.30
N THR A 50 -3.04 -0.06 -3.14
CA THR A 50 -2.29 1.18 -2.98
C THR A 50 -2.68 2.17 -4.07
N PHE A 51 -2.98 3.40 -3.68
CA PHE A 51 -3.08 4.56 -4.55
C PHE A 51 -1.84 5.40 -4.36
N MET A 52 -1.00 5.42 -5.39
CA MET A 52 0.28 6.11 -5.37
C MET A 52 0.15 7.46 -6.07
N LEU A 53 0.48 8.51 -5.34
CA LEU A 53 0.53 9.88 -5.85
C LEU A 53 1.96 10.16 -6.33
N ASP A 54 2.09 10.52 -7.61
CA ASP A 54 3.34 11.01 -8.22
C ASP A 54 4.61 10.17 -7.92
N ALA A 55 4.72 9.01 -8.55
CA ALA A 55 5.81 8.06 -8.31
C ALA A 55 7.00 8.25 -9.27
N ASN A 56 8.20 8.46 -8.70
CA ASN A 56 9.46 8.29 -9.42
C ASN A 56 9.70 6.80 -9.80
N GLN A 57 10.66 6.53 -10.68
CA GLN A 57 10.92 5.16 -11.19
C GLN A 57 11.24 4.16 -10.07
N TYR A 58 12.05 4.56 -9.09
CA TYR A 58 12.41 3.72 -7.95
C TYR A 58 11.19 3.32 -7.11
N LEU A 59 10.31 4.28 -6.87
CA LEU A 59 9.12 4.09 -6.07
C LEU A 59 8.10 3.17 -6.75
N LYS A 60 8.04 3.20 -8.09
CA LYS A 60 7.26 2.23 -8.87
C LYS A 60 7.78 0.82 -8.68
N GLU A 61 9.08 0.60 -8.80
CA GLU A 61 9.70 -0.72 -8.61
C GLU A 61 9.42 -1.28 -7.21
N PHE A 62 9.56 -0.42 -6.19
CA PHE A 62 9.24 -0.78 -4.82
C PHE A 62 7.76 -1.18 -4.65
N MET A 63 6.83 -0.42 -5.24
CA MET A 63 5.40 -0.70 -5.15
C MET A 63 4.99 -1.93 -5.97
N ASP A 64 5.61 -2.17 -7.11
CA ASP A 64 5.41 -3.38 -7.92
C ASP A 64 5.84 -4.63 -7.15
N ASP A 65 6.92 -4.55 -6.36
CA ASP A 65 7.31 -5.62 -5.45
C ASP A 65 6.30 -5.86 -4.33
N ILE A 66 5.73 -4.79 -3.74
CA ILE A 66 4.64 -4.93 -2.77
C ILE A 66 3.44 -5.63 -3.41
N ALA A 67 3.03 -5.20 -4.60
CA ALA A 67 1.92 -5.79 -5.34
C ALA A 67 2.17 -7.27 -5.61
N ARG A 68 3.36 -7.62 -6.08
CA ARG A 68 3.78 -8.99 -6.36
C ARG A 68 3.77 -9.88 -5.13
N ILE A 69 4.21 -9.37 -3.98
CA ILE A 69 4.22 -10.14 -2.71
C ILE A 69 2.81 -10.28 -2.13
N ASN A 70 1.95 -9.28 -2.27
CA ASN A 70 0.63 -9.26 -1.65
C ASN A 70 -0.50 -9.84 -2.51
N GLY A 71 -0.39 -9.70 -3.83
CA GLY A 71 -1.49 -9.95 -4.78
C GLY A 71 -2.53 -8.82 -4.82
N GLY A 72 -2.26 -7.70 -4.15
CA GLY A 72 -3.08 -6.49 -4.20
C GLY A 72 -2.74 -5.61 -5.42
N ARG A 73 -3.51 -4.54 -5.60
CA ARG A 73 -3.42 -3.65 -6.78
C ARG A 73 -2.68 -2.36 -6.43
N VAL A 74 -1.90 -1.83 -7.37
CA VAL A 74 -1.30 -0.49 -7.27
C VAL A 74 -1.88 0.38 -8.37
N PHE A 75 -2.37 1.55 -7.99
CA PHE A 75 -2.94 2.56 -8.87
C PHE A 75 -2.05 3.79 -8.84
N TYR A 76 -1.41 4.08 -9.96
CA TYR A 76 -0.65 5.32 -10.12
C TYR A 76 -1.61 6.42 -10.58
N THR A 77 -1.79 7.45 -9.75
CA THR A 77 -2.74 8.54 -10.02
C THR A 77 -2.13 9.89 -9.64
N SER A 78 -2.71 10.97 -10.15
CA SER A 78 -2.45 12.30 -9.63
C SER A 78 -3.43 12.64 -8.50
N PRO A 79 -3.09 13.58 -7.60
CA PRO A 79 -3.96 13.99 -6.49
C PRO A 79 -5.36 14.41 -6.95
N GLU A 80 -5.46 15.08 -8.10
CA GLU A 80 -6.71 15.59 -8.67
C GLU A 80 -7.63 14.44 -9.12
N LYS A 81 -7.04 13.33 -9.59
CA LYS A 81 -7.78 12.15 -10.07
C LYS A 81 -8.05 11.12 -8.97
N LEU A 82 -7.34 11.20 -7.84
CA LEU A 82 -7.48 10.27 -6.72
C LEU A 82 -8.92 10.22 -6.19
N GLY A 83 -9.57 11.38 -6.08
CA GLY A 83 -10.93 11.50 -5.56
C GLY A 83 -11.95 10.65 -6.34
N GLU A 84 -11.85 10.65 -7.66
CA GLU A 84 -12.73 9.86 -8.53
C GLU A 84 -12.52 8.36 -8.33
N TYR A 85 -11.27 7.89 -8.27
CA TYR A 85 -10.95 6.47 -8.12
C TYR A 85 -11.36 5.89 -6.76
N VAL A 86 -11.09 6.62 -5.67
CA VAL A 86 -11.43 6.16 -4.32
C VAL A 86 -12.94 6.04 -4.15
N LEU A 87 -13.71 6.99 -4.70
CA LEU A 87 -15.18 6.95 -4.67
C LEU A 87 -15.73 5.74 -5.44
N VAL A 88 -15.19 5.45 -6.62
CA VAL A 88 -15.63 4.30 -7.42
C VAL A 88 -15.37 2.98 -6.70
N ASP A 89 -14.16 2.77 -6.15
CA ASP A 89 -13.83 1.52 -5.45
C ASP A 89 -14.67 1.34 -4.16
N TYR A 90 -14.90 2.42 -3.41
CA TYR A 90 -15.75 2.40 -2.22
C TYR A 90 -17.22 2.04 -2.54
N VAL A 91 -17.80 2.68 -3.57
CA VAL A 91 -19.20 2.42 -3.98
C VAL A 91 -19.38 1.01 -4.52
N GLN A 92 -18.43 0.52 -5.33
CA GLN A 92 -18.47 -0.85 -5.85
C GLN A 92 -18.41 -1.90 -4.73
N HIS A 93 -17.53 -1.71 -3.75
CA HIS A 93 -17.46 -2.60 -2.58
C HIS A 93 -18.72 -2.55 -1.71
N LYS A 94 -19.32 -1.36 -1.53
CA LYS A 94 -20.60 -1.22 -0.79
C LYS A 94 -21.74 -1.96 -1.49
N ARG A 95 -21.83 -1.86 -2.82
CA ARG A 95 -22.84 -2.60 -3.62
C ARG A 95 -22.66 -4.11 -3.52
N LYS A 96 -21.43 -4.62 -3.60
CA LYS A 96 -21.13 -6.05 -3.48
C LYS A 96 -21.48 -6.61 -2.09
N LYS A 97 -21.34 -5.80 -1.04
CA LYS A 97 -21.75 -6.15 0.33
C LYS A 97 -23.27 -6.17 0.53
N LEU A 98 -24.02 -5.41 -0.26
CA LEU A 98 -25.49 -5.40 -0.25
C LEU A 98 -26.09 -6.55 -1.08
N ALA A 99 -25.44 -6.94 -2.18
CA ALA A 99 -25.90 -8.03 -3.05
C ALA A 99 -25.60 -9.45 -2.51
N GLY A 100 -24.73 -9.56 -1.49
CA GLY A 100 -24.39 -10.83 -0.83
C GLY A 100 -25.16 -11.08 0.48
N ARG A 101 -26.27 -10.38 0.72
CA ARG A 101 -27.19 -10.64 1.84
C ARG A 101 -28.53 -11.13 1.32
#